data_AF-A0A495FJU8-F1
#
_entry.id   AF-A0A495FJU8-F1
#
_cell.length_a   1.000
_cell.length_b   1.000
_cell.length_c   1.000
_cell.angle_alpha   90.00
_cell.angle_beta   90.00
_cell.angle_gamma   90.00
#
_symmetry.space_group_name_H-M   'P 1'
#
loop_
_entity.id
_entity.type
_entity.pdbx_description
1 polymer ?
#
loop_
_entity_poly.entity_id
_entity_poly.type
_entity_poly.pdbx_seq_one_letter_code
_entity_poly.pdbx_strand_id
1 'polypeptide(L)' 'MQAPPALPSPDNPEAALAAVVALRLMADRLEAAAVAAALEQGWSWAQIAQALGVSKQAAHKRLSPHMPQAPQRPRS' A
#
# COMPACT_ATOMS: atom_id res chain seq x y z
N MET A 1 -8.06 -9.06 20.73
CA MET A 1 -8.11 -8.10 19.61
C MET A 1 -8.37 -6.74 20.22
N GLN A 2 -7.39 -5.83 20.22
CA GLN A 2 -7.63 -4.44 20.63
C GLN A 2 -8.60 -3.83 19.60
N ALA A 3 -9.74 -3.33 20.06
CA ALA A 3 -10.63 -2.56 19.21
C ALA A 3 -9.82 -1.35 18.68
N PRO A 4 -9.94 -1.00 17.39
CA PRO A 4 -9.31 0.21 16.88
C PRO A 4 -9.81 1.39 17.72
N PRO A 5 -8.93 2.32 18.14
CA PRO A 5 -9.37 3.50 18.86
C PRO A 5 -10.48 4.19 18.06
N ALA A 6 -11.56 4.58 18.75
CA ALA A 6 -12.66 5.29 18.11
C ALA A 6 -12.11 6.52 17.38
N LEU A 7 -12.52 6.72 16.13
CA LEU A 7 -12.08 7.87 15.35
C LEU A 7 -12.64 9.16 15.97
N PRO A 8 -11.83 10.22 16.08
CA PRO A 8 -12.30 11.51 16.59
C PRO A 8 -13.44 12.08 15.73
N SER A 9 -14.38 12.76 16.38
CA SER A 9 -15.51 13.43 15.71
C SER A 9 -15.02 14.59 14.83
N PRO A 10 -15.66 14.86 13.67
CA PRO A 10 -15.43 16.08 12.90
C PRO A 10 -15.70 17.38 13.68
N ASP A 11 -16.44 17.32 14.79
CA ASP A 11 -16.67 18.47 15.69
C ASP A 11 -15.39 18.95 16.38
N ASN A 12 -14.32 18.13 16.38
CA ASN A 12 -12.96 18.54 16.71
C ASN A 12 -12.07 18.36 15.46
N PRO A 13 -12.00 19.38 14.57
CA PRO A 13 -11.32 19.26 13.29
C PRO A 13 -9.81 19.03 13.44
N GLU A 14 -9.18 19.55 14.50
CA GLU A 14 -7.75 19.32 14.76
C GLU A 14 -7.48 17.83 15.02
N ALA A 15 -8.24 17.22 15.93
CA ALA A 15 -8.12 15.80 16.24
C ALA A 15 -8.48 14.92 15.03
N ALA A 16 -9.54 15.28 14.29
CA ALA A 16 -9.94 14.58 13.07
C ALA A 16 -8.85 14.59 11.99
N LEU A 17 -8.25 15.75 11.72
CA LEU A 17 -7.19 15.88 10.72
C LEU A 17 -5.89 15.16 11.16
N ALA A 18 -5.54 15.23 12.44
CA ALA A 18 -4.41 14.47 12.99
C ALA A 18 -4.61 12.95 12.83
N ALA A 19 -5.82 12.45 13.10
CA ALA A 19 -6.16 11.05 12.88
C ALA A 19 -6.10 10.65 11.40
N VAL A 20 -6.58 11.51 10.49
CA VAL A 20 -6.47 11.28 9.05
C VAL A 20 -5.00 11.15 8.62
N VAL A 21 -4.11 12.00 9.12
CA VAL A 21 -2.67 11.91 8.85
C VAL A 21 -2.10 10.60 9.37
N ALA A 22 -2.40 10.23 10.62
CA ALA A 22 -1.93 8.99 11.20
C ALA A 22 -2.41 7.75 10.43
N LEU A 23 -3.67 7.73 10.00
CA LEU A 23 -4.23 6.64 9.20
C LEU A 23 -3.57 6.53 7.84
N ARG A 24 -3.29 7.64 7.16
CA ARG A 24 -2.56 7.64 5.88
C ARG A 24 -1.16 7.05 6.03
N LEU A 25 -0.42 7.48 7.05
CA LEU A 25 0.91 6.94 7.32
C LEU A 25 0.88 5.43 7.63
N MET A 26 -0.13 4.97 8.37
CA MET A 26 -0.31 3.56 8.67
C MET A 26 -0.71 2.75 7.43
N ALA A 27 -1.59 3.31 6.59
CA ALA A 27 -1.97 2.71 5.32
C ALA A 27 -0.77 2.60 4.35
N ASP A 28 0.05 3.64 4.24
CA ASP A 28 1.25 3.65 3.39
C ASP A 28 2.24 2.54 3.81
N ARG A 29 2.46 2.37 5.13
CA ARG A 29 3.32 1.31 5.66
C ARG A 29 2.74 -0.08 5.40
N LEU A 30 1.44 -0.25 5.59
CA LEU A 30 0.75 -1.52 5.34
C LEU A 30 0.80 -1.88 3.85
N GLU A 31 0.57 -0.92 2.96
CA GLU A 31 0.66 -1.10 1.51
C GLU A 31 2.06 -1.58 1.11
N ALA A 32 3.12 -0.93 1.58
CA ALA A 32 4.49 -1.32 1.29
C ALA A 32 4.81 -2.75 1.77
N ALA A 33 4.41 -3.10 3.00
CA ALA A 33 4.60 -4.44 3.55
C ALA A 33 3.81 -5.52 2.76
N ALA A 34 2.57 -5.22 2.39
CA ALA A 34 1.72 -6.13 1.61
C ALA A 34 2.27 -6.35 0.20
N VAL A 35 2.78 -5.29 -0.45
CA VAL A 35 3.44 -5.41 -1.76
C VAL A 35 4.67 -6.32 -1.66
N ALA A 36 5.54 -6.10 -0.68
CA ALA A 36 6.74 -6.92 -0.48
C ALA A 36 6.36 -8.40 -0.30
N ALA A 37 5.40 -8.68 0.61
CA ALA A 37 4.91 -10.03 0.84
C ALA A 37 4.26 -10.65 -0.42
N ALA A 38 3.55 -9.88 -1.23
CA ALA A 38 2.94 -10.36 -2.47
C ALA A 38 3.99 -10.74 -3.51
N LEU A 39 5.06 -9.92 -3.65
CA LEU A 39 6.18 -10.22 -4.53
C LEU A 39 6.93 -11.49 -4.09
N GLU A 40 7.15 -11.67 -2.79
CA GLU A 40 7.74 -12.90 -2.23
C GLU A 40 6.87 -14.14 -2.50
N GLN A 41 5.55 -13.97 -2.50
CA GLN A 41 4.59 -15.01 -2.88
C GLN A 41 4.46 -15.21 -4.40
N GLY A 42 5.27 -14.52 -5.21
CA GLY A 42 5.30 -14.67 -6.65
C GLY A 42 4.17 -13.97 -7.40
N TRP A 43 3.46 -13.04 -6.75
CA TRP A 43 2.46 -12.22 -7.44
C TRP A 43 3.12 -11.34 -8.48
N SER A 44 2.43 -11.18 -9.62
CA SER A 44 2.82 -10.20 -10.62
C SER A 44 2.39 -8.79 -10.22
N TRP A 45 3.11 -7.78 -10.71
CA TRP A 45 2.74 -6.37 -10.58
C TRP A 45 1.32 -6.05 -11.05
N ALA A 46 0.79 -6.79 -12.02
CA ALA A 46 -0.58 -6.61 -12.50
C ALA A 46 -1.61 -7.05 -11.44
N GLN A 47 -1.38 -8.17 -10.75
CA GLN A 47 -2.25 -8.66 -9.69
C GLN A 47 -2.22 -7.74 -8.48
N ILE A 48 -1.04 -7.21 -8.12
CA ILE A 48 -0.89 -6.24 -7.03
C ILE A 48 -1.65 -4.94 -7.35
N ALA A 49 -1.49 -4.40 -8.56
CA ALA A 49 -2.21 -3.19 -8.98
C ALA A 49 -3.73 -3.39 -8.98
N GLN A 50 -4.20 -4.55 -9.45
CA GLN A 50 -5.61 -4.93 -9.40
C GLN A 50 -6.14 -4.99 -7.96
N ALA A 51 -5.39 -5.60 -7.04
CA ALA A 51 -5.78 -5.72 -5.63
C ALA A 51 -5.82 -4.35 -4.90
N LEU A 52 -4.90 -3.45 -5.24
CA LEU A 52 -4.87 -2.09 -4.68
C LEU A 52 -5.87 -1.13 -5.34
N GLY A 53 -6.55 -1.53 -6.43
CA GLY A 53 -7.45 -0.65 -7.18
C GLY A 53 -6.73 0.54 -7.83
N VAL A 54 -5.40 0.47 -7.98
CA VAL A 54 -4.59 1.53 -8.59
C VAL A 54 -4.12 1.09 -9.98
N SER A 55 -3.83 2.05 -10.86
CA SER A 55 -3.23 1.71 -12.15
C SER A 55 -1.81 1.16 -11.96
N LYS A 56 -1.40 0.22 -12.84
CA LYS A 56 -0.04 -0.38 -12.83
C LYS A 56 1.09 0.66 -12.78
N GLN A 57 0.90 1.80 -13.43
CA GLN A 57 1.86 2.91 -13.44
C GLN A 57 1.98 3.62 -12.08
N ALA A 58 0.87 3.76 -11.33
CA ALA A 58 0.89 4.35 -9.99
C ALA A 58 1.64 3.45 -8.99
N ALA A 59 1.45 2.13 -9.07
CA ALA A 59 2.19 1.16 -8.28
C ALA A 59 3.69 1.20 -8.59
N HIS A 60 4.08 1.12 -9.87
CA HIS A 60 5.50 1.21 -10.26
C HIS A 60 6.14 2.53 -9.83
N LYS A 61 5.47 3.67 -10.01
CA LYS A 61 6.05 4.99 -9.66
C LYS A 61 6.23 5.17 -8.15
N ARG A 62 5.40 4.54 -7.31
CA ARG A 62 5.49 4.59 -5.84
C ARG A 62 6.51 3.59 -5.26
N LEU A 63 6.72 2.45 -5.91
CA LEU A 63 7.47 1.31 -5.35
C LEU A 63 8.82 1.03 -6.03
N SER A 64 9.11 1.70 -7.15
CA SER A 64 10.38 1.59 -7.88
C SER A 64 11.68 1.93 -7.12
N PRO A 65 11.72 2.69 -5.99
CA PRO A 65 13.01 2.97 -5.37
C PRO A 65 13.69 1.75 -4.72
N HIS A 66 13.03 0.58 -4.63
CA HIS A 66 13.52 -0.58 -3.87
C HIS A 66 13.47 -1.93 -4.59
N MET A 67 13.28 -1.97 -5.92
CA MET A 67 13.27 -3.25 -6.63
C MET A 67 14.59 -3.59 -7.34
N PRO A 68 15.23 -4.73 -7.02
CA PRO A 68 16.08 -5.42 -7.98
C PRO A 68 15.21 -5.99 -9.12
N GLN A 69 15.72 -5.91 -10.35
CA GLN A 69 15.00 -6.24 -11.57
C GLN A 69 14.50 -7.70 -11.56
N ALA A 70 13.20 -7.90 -11.80
CA ALA A 70 12.60 -9.24 -11.87
C ALA A 70 13.14 -10.02 -13.10
N PRO A 71 13.40 -11.34 -12.99
CA PRO A 71 13.88 -12.14 -14.11
C PRO A 71 12.78 -12.28 -15.17
N GLN A 72 13.13 -11.89 -16.39
CA GLN A 72 12.26 -11.99 -17.57
C GLN A 72 12.06 -13.47 -17.92
N ARG A 73 10.82 -13.95 -17.85
CA ARG A 73 10.47 -15.27 -18.39
C ARG A 73 10.62 -15.26 -19.91
N PRO A 74 11.28 -16.25 -20.52
CA PRO A 74 11.39 -16.35 -21.96
C PRO A 74 10.00 -16.54 -22.57
N ARG A 75 9.70 -15.78 -23.63
CA ARG A 75 8.53 -15.97 -24.48
C ARG A 75 8.78 -17.22 -25.33
N SER A 76 7.95 -18.24 -25.15
CA SER A 76 7.78 -19.36 -26.07
C SER A 76 7.13 -18.91 -27.37
#